data_AF-A0A960VI87-F1
#
_entry.id   AF-A0A960VI87-F1
#
_cell.length_a   1.000
_cell.length_b   1.000
_cell.length_c   1.000
_cell.angle_alpha   90.00
_cell.angle_beta   90.00
_cell.angle_gamma   90.00
#
_symmetry.space_group_name_H-M   'P 1'
#
loop_
_entity.id
_entity.type
_entity.pdbx_description
1 polymer ?
#
loop_
_entity_poly.entity_id
_entity_poly.type
_entity_poly.pdbx_seq_one_letter_code
_entity_poly.pdbx_strand_id
1 'polypeptide(L)'
;SMKLCQFIDKNKHAISRTRRGVYIAGVRRHMEALADQLDATALSRLAWLFLQEENQEKALKYARMGMERDPMHEHCLRILERLDGGVA
;
A
#
# COMPACT_ATOMS: atom_id res chain seq x y z
N SER A 1 8.49 13.77 -5.66
CA SER A 1 9.10 13.75 -4.32
C SER A 1 9.55 12.31 -3.98
N MET A 2 10.79 11.92 -4.33
CA MET A 2 11.28 10.52 -4.24
C MET A 2 11.90 10.11 -2.89
N LYS A 3 12.13 11.07 -1.97
CA LYS A 3 12.96 10.85 -0.78
C LYS A 3 12.30 9.96 0.28
N LEU A 4 10.96 9.99 0.41
CA LEU A 4 10.25 9.24 1.45
C LEU A 4 10.18 7.74 1.12
N CYS A 5 9.89 7.39 -0.13
CA CYS A 5 9.79 6.01 -0.58
C CYS A 5 11.12 5.26 -0.44
N GLN A 6 12.23 5.88 -0.85
CA GLN A 6 13.56 5.29 -0.72
C GLN A 6 14.00 5.15 0.75
N PHE A 7 13.60 6.09 1.61
CA PHE A 7 13.89 6.03 3.04
C PHE A 7 13.13 4.88 3.71
N ILE A 8 11.86 4.67 3.35
CA ILE A 8 11.04 3.57 3.89
C ILE A 8 11.60 2.21 3.46
N ASP A 9 11.96 2.04 2.19
CA ASP A 9 12.52 0.78 1.69
C ASP A 9 13.85 0.43 2.36
N LYS A 10 14.72 1.43 2.60
CA LYS A 10 16.02 1.23 3.27
C LYS A 10 15.88 0.88 4.76
N ASN A 11 14.80 1.33 5.42
CA ASN A 11 14.63 1.18 6.87
C ASN A 11 13.57 0.14 7.27
N LYS A 12 13.00 -0.61 6.32
CA LYS A 12 11.95 -1.62 6.57
C LYS A 12 12.32 -2.70 7.60
N HIS A 13 13.63 -2.95 7.78
CA HIS A 13 14.16 -3.90 8.75
C HIS A 13 14.63 -3.27 10.07
N ALA A 14 14.80 -1.94 10.13
CA ALA A 14 15.23 -1.21 11.33
C ALA A 14 14.09 -0.94 12.32
N ILE A 15 12.84 -1.17 11.92
CA ILE A 15 11.67 -0.92 12.74
C ILE A 15 11.42 -2.14 13.62
N SER A 16 11.75 -1.99 14.91
CA SER A 16 11.44 -2.95 15.98
C SER A 16 10.00 -3.49 15.85
N ARG A 17 9.85 -4.82 15.91
CA ARG A 17 8.56 -5.54 15.82
C ARG A 17 7.49 -4.96 16.75
N THR A 18 7.87 -4.42 17.92
CA THR A 18 6.95 -3.83 18.90
C THR A 18 6.44 -2.42 18.57
N ARG A 19 7.07 -1.66 17.65
CA ARG A 19 6.59 -0.32 17.21
C ARG A 19 5.98 -0.32 15.81
N ARG A 20 5.97 -1.48 15.15
CA ARG A 20 5.53 -1.65 13.77
C ARG A 20 4.06 -1.24 13.59
N GLY A 21 3.17 -1.52 14.54
CA GLY A 21 1.75 -1.14 14.45
C GLY A 21 1.50 0.37 14.41
N VAL A 22 2.12 1.14 15.32
CA VAL A 22 1.99 2.60 15.38
C VAL A 22 2.62 3.27 14.15
N TYR A 23 3.77 2.76 13.71
CA TYR A 23 4.44 3.27 12.51
C TYR A 23 3.62 2.99 11.23
N ILE A 24 3.08 1.78 11.09
CA ILE A 24 2.21 1.39 9.97
C ILE A 24 0.97 2.29 9.94
N ALA A 25 0.30 2.50 11.07
CA ALA A 25 -0.88 3.35 11.14
C ALA A 25 -0.59 4.81 10.76
N GLY A 26 0.55 5.36 11.20
CA GLY A 26 0.98 6.73 10.87
C GLY A 26 1.28 6.91 9.38
N VAL A 27 2.10 6.03 8.81
CA VAL A 27 2.45 6.06 7.38
C VAL A 27 1.21 5.86 6.53
N ARG A 28 0.37 4.88 6.86
CA ARG A 28 -0.87 4.60 6.15
C ARG A 28 -1.80 5.80 6.17
N ARG A 29 -2.03 6.43 7.34
CA ARG A 29 -2.90 7.61 7.45
C ARG A 29 -2.38 8.77 6.58
N HIS A 30 -1.07 9.00 6.57
CA HIS A 30 -0.49 10.06 5.75
C HIS A 30 -0.63 9.77 4.25
N MET A 31 -0.37 8.53 3.83
CA MET A 31 -0.55 8.11 2.44
C MET A 31 -2.02 8.16 2.01
N GLU A 32 -2.94 7.72 2.85
CA GLU A 32 -4.38 7.78 2.60
C GLU A 32 -4.87 9.23 2.41
N ALA A 33 -4.38 10.17 3.22
CA ALA A 33 -4.71 11.60 3.08
C ALA A 33 -4.20 12.22 1.77
N LEU A 34 -3.21 11.60 1.13
CA LEU A 34 -2.60 12.07 -0.12
C LEU A 34 -2.97 11.18 -1.33
N ALA A 35 -3.89 10.23 -1.18
CA ALA A 35 -4.12 9.17 -2.15
C ALA A 35 -4.32 9.66 -3.59
N ASP A 36 -5.03 10.77 -3.78
CA ASP A 36 -5.30 11.34 -5.11
C ASP A 36 -4.06 11.90 -5.82
N GLN A 37 -2.98 12.15 -5.07
CA GLN A 37 -1.69 12.67 -5.55
C GLN A 37 -0.63 11.57 -5.69
N LEU A 38 -0.95 10.33 -5.29
CA LEU A 38 -0.02 9.21 -5.33
C LEU A 38 0.06 8.58 -6.73
N ASP A 39 1.24 8.08 -7.08
CA ASP A 39 1.45 7.23 -8.23
C ASP A 39 1.03 5.77 -7.94
N ALA A 40 1.00 4.93 -8.98
CA ALA A 40 0.60 3.52 -8.85
C ALA A 40 1.47 2.74 -7.85
N THR A 41 2.77 3.06 -7.75
CA THR A 41 3.68 2.42 -6.80
C THR A 41 3.38 2.79 -5.35
N ALA A 42 3.06 4.06 -5.08
CA ALA A 42 2.65 4.49 -3.75
C ALA A 42 1.25 3.96 -3.40
N LEU A 43 0.32 3.91 -4.35
CA LEU A 43 -1.00 3.30 -4.18
C LEU A 43 -0.91 1.79 -3.92
N SER A 44 -0.01 1.06 -4.58
CA SER A 44 0.20 -0.37 -4.31
C SER A 44 0.75 -0.61 -2.91
N ARG A 45 1.64 0.26 -2.42
CA ARG A 45 2.13 0.23 -1.02
C ARG A 45 1.00 0.53 -0.03
N LEU A 46 0.15 1.51 -0.31
CA LEU A 46 -1.01 1.84 0.52
C LEU A 46 -1.99 0.66 0.61
N ALA A 47 -2.30 0.05 -0.52
CA ALA A 47 -3.13 -1.15 -0.59
C ALA A 47 -2.54 -2.31 0.23
N TRP A 48 -1.23 -2.54 0.12
CA TRP A 48 -0.53 -3.56 0.92
C TRP A 48 -0.59 -3.29 2.42
N LEU A 49 -0.50 -2.02 2.86
CA LEU A 49 -0.64 -1.67 4.28
C LEU A 49 -2.04 -2.01 4.80
N PHE A 50 -3.09 -1.79 4.02
CA PHE A 50 -4.45 -2.20 4.41
C PHE A 50 -4.62 -3.72 4.44
N LEU A 51 -3.93 -4.48 3.57
CA LEU A 51 -3.90 -5.95 3.70
C LEU A 51 -3.26 -6.41 5.02
N GLN A 52 -2.22 -5.73 5.51
CA GLN A 52 -1.62 -6.05 6.81
C GLN A 52 -2.56 -5.74 7.99
N GLU A 53 -3.55 -4.89 7.79
CA GLU A 53 -4.60 -4.57 8.76
C GLU A 53 -5.89 -5.39 8.51
N GLU A 54 -5.82 -6.42 7.65
CA GLU A 54 -6.97 -7.26 7.26
C GLU A 54 -8.15 -6.47 6.66
N ASN A 55 -7.90 -5.24 6.20
CA ASN A 55 -8.90 -4.38 5.57
C ASN A 55 -8.90 -4.56 4.05
N GLN A 56 -9.58 -5.62 3.60
CA GLN A 56 -9.65 -5.98 2.18
C GLN A 56 -10.37 -4.91 1.33
N GLU A 57 -11.39 -4.24 1.88
CA GLU A 57 -12.14 -3.21 1.16
C GLU A 57 -11.24 -2.05 0.74
N LYS A 58 -10.45 -1.50 1.68
CA LYS A 58 -9.52 -0.42 1.38
C LYS A 58 -8.34 -0.89 0.56
N ALA A 59 -7.85 -2.12 0.78
CA ALA A 59 -6.82 -2.70 -0.07
C ALA A 59 -7.27 -2.76 -1.54
N LEU A 60 -8.49 -3.23 -1.79
CA LEU A 60 -9.12 -3.29 -3.11
C LEU A 60 -9.25 -1.90 -3.72
N LYS A 61 -9.77 -0.93 -2.96
CA LYS A 61 -9.92 0.46 -3.40
C LYS A 61 -8.61 1.03 -3.92
N TYR A 62 -7.56 1.00 -3.10
CA TYR A 62 -6.29 1.65 -3.47
C TYR A 62 -5.52 0.87 -4.54
N ALA A 63 -5.67 -0.46 -4.61
CA ALA A 63 -5.12 -1.25 -5.71
C ALA A 63 -5.78 -0.88 -7.05
N ARG A 64 -7.10 -0.75 -7.09
CA ARG A 64 -7.85 -0.29 -8.28
C ARG A 64 -7.47 1.13 -8.68
N MET A 65 -7.38 2.06 -7.72
CA MET A 65 -6.88 3.41 -8.00
C MET A 65 -5.48 3.37 -8.61
N GLY A 66 -4.60 2.47 -8.16
CA GLY A 66 -3.27 2.30 -8.76
C GLY A 66 -3.34 1.80 -10.21
N MET A 67 -4.25 0.87 -10.51
CA MET A 67 -4.50 0.40 -11.88
C MET A 67 -5.06 1.49 -12.79
N GLU A 68 -5.86 2.42 -12.25
CA GLU A 68 -6.35 3.58 -13.01
C GLU A 68 -5.19 4.53 -13.39
N ARG A 69 -4.14 4.61 -12.57
CA ARG A 69 -2.94 5.43 -12.86
C ARG A 69 -1.98 4.74 -13.81
N ASP A 70 -1.81 3.44 -13.65
CA ASP A 70 -0.97 2.60 -14.50
C ASP A 70 -1.63 1.21 -14.64
N PRO A 71 -2.33 0.95 -15.76
CA PRO A 71 -3.04 -0.31 -16.00
C PRO A 71 -2.15 -1.55 -16.09
N MET A 72 -0.82 -1.39 -16.15
CA MET A 72 0.12 -2.52 -16.17
C MET A 72 0.96 -2.60 -14.90
N HIS A 73 0.58 -1.88 -13.83
CA HIS A 73 1.36 -1.86 -12.61
C HIS A 73 1.31 -3.21 -11.89
N GLU A 74 2.41 -3.96 -12.00
CA GLU A 74 2.52 -5.35 -11.53
C GLU A 74 2.10 -5.56 -10.07
N HIS A 75 2.43 -4.62 -9.19
CA HIS A 75 2.10 -4.77 -7.77
C HIS A 75 0.61 -4.58 -7.49
N CYS A 76 -0.07 -3.72 -8.25
CA CYS A 76 -1.51 -3.54 -8.11
C CYS A 76 -2.25 -4.77 -8.65
N LEU A 77 -1.82 -5.29 -9.81
CA LEU A 77 -2.34 -6.54 -10.38
C LEU A 77 -2.26 -7.70 -9.39
N ARG A 78 -1.07 -7.97 -8.83
CA ARG A 78 -0.89 -9.07 -7.87
C ARG A 78 -1.72 -8.92 -6.60
N ILE A 79 -1.97 -7.68 -6.16
CA ILE A 79 -2.85 -7.42 -5.01
C ILE A 79 -4.30 -7.74 -5.35
N LEU A 80 -4.77 -7.33 -6.53
CA LEU A 80 -6.12 -7.63 -7.01
C LEU A 80 -6.33 -9.14 -7.19
N GLU A 81 -5.40 -9.83 -7.84
CA GLU A 81 -5.42 -11.29 -8.01
C GLU A 81 -5.53 -12.02 -6.66
N ARG A 82 -4.78 -11.56 -5.64
CA ARG A 82 -4.84 -12.11 -4.29
C ARG A 82 -6.18 -11.87 -3.60
N LEU A 83 -6.80 -10.71 -3.84
CA LEU A 83 -8.09 -10.34 -3.24
C LEU A 83 -9.26 -11.08 -3.93
N ASP A 84 -9.20 -11.26 -5.24
CA ASP A 84 -10.19 -11.99 -6.02
C ASP A 84 -10.09 -13.52 -5.78
N GLY A 85 -8.88 -14.05 -5.63
CA GLY A 85 -8.61 -15.47 -5.34
C GLY A 85 -8.93 -15.93 -3.91
N GLY A 86 -9.46 -15.04 -3.05
CA GLY A 86 -9.95 -15.36 -1.70
C GLY A 86 -11.44 -15.71 -1.61
N VAL A 87 -12.14 -15.74 -2.76
CA VAL A 87 -13.54 -16.13 -2.87
C VAL A 87 -13.63 -17.34 -3.80
N ALA A 88 -13.37 -18.52 -3.25
CA ALA A 88 -13.76 -19.81 -3.80
C ALA A 88 -14.13 -20.75 -2.65
#